data_AF-A0A226EXD5-F1
#
_entry.id   AF-A0A226EXD5-F1
#
_cell.length_a   1.000
_cell.length_b   1.000
_cell.length_c   1.000
_cell.angle_alpha   90.00
_cell.angle_beta   90.00
_cell.angle_gamma   90.00
#
_symmetry.space_group_name_H-M   'P 1'
#
loop_
_entity.id
_entity.type
_entity.pdbx_description
1 polymer ?
#
loop_
_entity_poly.entity_id
_entity_poly.type
_entity_poly.pdbx_seq_one_letter_code
_entity_poly.pdbx_strand_id
1 'polypeptide(L)'
;MIQNLRGAVLRVVAYESEGITGHVDSETMTMMGNQAAEKTLRDLQYILNFRIILRRWAENETNVMQAGYFESGIARELSNDRADIGVGYFFVTLSRLNISSPLIPMISETVHAYFVPLSSENLHPNVFFTTFGIDLLVVFFSVMFLISLFSVISLKYKNLSRKSIDYFDTIVIVSSLVGQQGYFMKKFELSPAYKFLVFSGELISALMFSAYTANLLLAMTTKISLIKSLDDLIDYKFDFHGKPGIYDMIHDVEKPIPFLLGETTEESVSSIFEGRSAYIGVPPTSVNGKHLLWELQKHFNSTYVDGKICESLESVCLQNANVFVASSFYTKKNSHLRDHLNQGQDSQDSRNWPNEEVF
;
A
#
# COMPACT_ATOMS: atom_id res chain seq x y z
N MET A 1 10.79 -10.12 47.31
CA MET A 1 9.85 -10.74 48.27
C MET A 1 8.52 -10.85 47.53
N ILE A 2 8.06 -12.07 47.22
CA ILE A 2 6.91 -12.34 46.34
C ILE A 2 5.63 -11.89 47.07
N GLN A 3 5.07 -10.75 46.69
CA GLN A 3 3.73 -10.37 47.15
C GLN A 3 2.71 -11.11 46.28
N ASN A 4 2.08 -12.12 46.87
CA ASN A 4 0.94 -12.80 46.27
C ASN A 4 -0.19 -11.78 46.02
N LEU A 5 -0.73 -11.72 44.79
CA LEU A 5 -1.85 -10.82 44.43
C LEU A 5 -3.18 -11.20 45.11
N ARG A 6 -3.20 -12.27 45.90
CA ARG A 6 -4.37 -12.75 46.63
C ARG A 6 -4.99 -11.66 47.51
N GLY A 7 -6.22 -11.28 47.19
CA GLY A 7 -6.99 -10.26 47.89
C GLY A 7 -6.62 -8.82 47.53
N ALA A 8 -5.67 -8.60 46.62
CA ALA A 8 -5.35 -7.28 46.11
C ALA A 8 -6.52 -6.70 45.30
N VAL A 9 -6.64 -5.38 45.28
CA VAL A 9 -7.62 -4.66 44.46
C VAL A 9 -6.85 -3.82 43.46
N LEU A 10 -6.96 -4.13 42.18
CA LEU A 10 -6.25 -3.49 41.09
C LEU A 10 -7.18 -2.54 40.32
N ARG A 11 -6.69 -1.33 40.05
CA ARG A 11 -7.40 -0.32 39.25
C ARG A 11 -7.04 -0.52 37.80
N VAL A 12 -8.06 -0.73 36.98
CA VAL A 12 -7.91 -1.02 35.56
C VAL A 12 -8.46 0.15 34.76
N VAL A 13 -7.64 0.73 33.89
CA VAL A 13 -8.09 1.71 32.88
C VAL A 13 -8.16 1.02 31.54
N ALA A 14 -9.28 1.16 30.84
CA ALA A 14 -9.48 0.57 29.53
C ALA A 14 -9.80 1.65 28.50
N TYR A 15 -9.27 1.46 27.29
CA TYR A 15 -9.70 2.19 26.12
C TYR A 15 -10.72 1.38 25.32
N GLU A 16 -11.76 2.01 24.80
CA GLU A 16 -12.78 1.37 23.98
C GLU A 16 -12.24 1.13 22.56
N SER A 17 -12.12 -0.15 22.19
CA SER A 17 -11.63 -0.60 20.89
C SER A 17 -12.48 -1.79 20.46
N GLU A 18 -13.20 -1.63 19.34
CA GLU A 18 -14.10 -2.66 18.83
C GLU A 18 -13.38 -4.01 18.70
N GLY A 19 -14.02 -5.07 19.18
CA GLY A 19 -13.50 -6.45 19.15
C GLY A 19 -12.54 -6.83 20.28
N ILE A 20 -11.95 -5.85 20.97
CA ILE A 20 -10.89 -6.12 21.98
C ILE A 20 -11.33 -5.71 23.38
N THR A 21 -11.92 -4.54 23.50
CA THR A 21 -12.53 -4.06 24.74
C THR A 21 -13.99 -3.70 24.46
N GLY A 22 -14.87 -4.15 25.33
CA GLY A 22 -16.28 -3.82 25.33
C GLY A 22 -16.55 -2.43 25.91
N HIS A 23 -17.84 -2.12 26.01
CA HIS A 23 -18.29 -0.86 26.55
C HIS A 23 -18.20 -0.89 28.09
N VAL A 24 -17.64 0.16 28.70
CA VAL A 24 -17.65 0.30 30.16
C VAL A 24 -18.91 1.06 30.54
N ASP A 25 -19.82 0.40 31.25
CA ASP A 25 -21.02 1.06 31.74
C ASP A 25 -20.64 2.15 32.75
N SER A 26 -21.06 3.38 32.43
CA SER A 26 -20.80 4.57 33.23
C SER A 26 -21.48 4.55 34.60
N GLU A 27 -22.59 3.82 34.74
CA GLU A 27 -23.36 3.77 36.00
C GLU A 27 -22.83 2.68 36.93
N THR A 28 -22.58 1.48 36.40
CA THR A 28 -22.13 0.34 37.21
C THR A 28 -20.61 0.25 37.36
N MET A 29 -19.85 1.01 36.56
CA MET A 29 -18.38 0.90 36.46
C MET A 29 -17.95 -0.55 36.22
N THR A 30 -18.78 -1.31 35.50
CA THR A 30 -18.47 -2.67 35.07
C THR A 30 -18.16 -2.67 33.58
N MET A 31 -17.19 -3.49 33.18
CA MET A 31 -16.97 -3.77 31.76
C MET A 31 -18.15 -4.62 31.28
N MET A 32 -19.06 -3.99 30.56
CA MET A 32 -20.19 -4.64 29.90
C MET A 32 -19.73 -5.09 28.51
N GLY A 33 -19.32 -6.36 28.43
CA GLY A 33 -18.86 -6.95 27.20
C GLY A 33 -18.34 -8.38 27.38
N ASN A 34 -18.32 -9.11 26.28
CA ASN A 34 -17.74 -10.46 26.18
C ASN A 34 -16.55 -10.48 25.20
N GLN A 35 -15.80 -9.36 25.10
CA GLN A 35 -14.66 -9.26 24.20
C GLN A 35 -13.40 -9.87 24.82
N ALA A 36 -12.33 -9.92 24.03
CA ALA A 36 -11.12 -10.67 24.37
C ALA A 36 -10.47 -10.18 25.67
N ALA A 37 -10.32 -8.87 25.85
CA ALA A 37 -9.62 -8.32 27.01
C ALA A 37 -10.40 -8.52 28.32
N GLU A 38 -11.73 -8.43 28.32
CA GLU A 38 -12.54 -8.68 29.52
C GLU A 38 -12.45 -10.12 29.97
N LYS A 39 -12.54 -11.07 29.02
CA LYS A 39 -12.45 -12.50 29.31
C LYS A 39 -11.09 -12.83 29.94
N THR A 40 -10.02 -12.35 29.32
CA THR A 40 -8.67 -12.51 29.89
C THR A 40 -8.57 -11.92 31.28
N LEU A 41 -9.07 -10.71 31.51
CA LEU A 41 -8.98 -10.10 32.84
C LEU A 41 -9.75 -10.88 33.90
N ARG A 42 -10.92 -11.41 33.56
CA ARG A 42 -11.71 -12.27 34.46
C ARG A 42 -10.97 -13.57 34.78
N ASP A 43 -10.32 -14.17 33.78
CA ASP A 43 -9.51 -15.38 33.97
C ASP A 43 -8.30 -15.10 34.85
N LEU A 44 -7.56 -14.01 34.60
CA LEU A 44 -6.44 -13.59 35.45
C LEU A 44 -6.92 -13.30 36.87
N GLN A 45 -8.06 -12.63 37.02
CA GLN A 45 -8.66 -12.34 38.33
C GLN A 45 -8.97 -13.63 39.09
N TYR A 46 -9.51 -14.65 38.41
CA TYR A 46 -9.81 -15.95 38.98
C TYR A 46 -8.54 -16.72 39.37
N ILE A 47 -7.55 -16.79 38.47
CA ILE A 47 -6.32 -17.58 38.65
C ILE A 47 -5.43 -16.96 39.74
N LEU A 48 -5.28 -15.64 39.74
CA LEU A 48 -4.38 -14.92 40.64
C LEU A 48 -5.09 -14.37 41.89
N ASN A 49 -6.42 -14.55 41.98
CA ASN A 49 -7.26 -14.22 43.13
C ASN A 49 -7.18 -12.76 43.58
N PHE A 50 -7.18 -11.81 42.64
CA PHE A 50 -7.31 -10.38 42.92
C PHE A 50 -8.74 -9.90 42.63
N ARG A 51 -9.01 -8.62 42.86
CA ARG A 51 -10.25 -7.94 42.44
C ARG A 51 -9.91 -6.76 41.56
N ILE A 52 -10.77 -6.45 40.60
CA ILE A 52 -10.61 -5.30 39.71
C ILE A 52 -11.59 -4.20 40.08
N ILE A 53 -11.12 -2.95 40.02
CA ILE A 53 -11.95 -1.75 39.97
C ILE A 53 -11.70 -1.11 38.61
N LEU A 54 -12.73 -1.05 37.78
CA LEU A 54 -12.61 -0.45 36.46
C LEU A 54 -12.81 1.06 36.56
N ARG A 55 -11.99 1.77 35.80
CA ARG A 55 -12.14 3.20 35.57
C ARG A 55 -12.19 3.43 34.07
N ARG A 56 -13.26 4.09 33.63
CA ARG A 56 -13.27 4.70 32.32
C ARG A 56 -12.30 5.87 32.33
N TRP A 57 -11.49 6.00 31.29
CA TRP A 57 -10.83 7.28 31.04
C TRP A 57 -11.92 8.29 30.66
N ALA A 58 -12.02 9.38 31.43
CA ALA A 58 -13.07 10.38 31.24
C ALA A 58 -12.95 11.02 29.85
N GLU A 59 -14.05 11.03 29.10
CA GLU A 59 -14.25 11.65 27.77
C GLU A 59 -13.92 13.16 27.68
N ASN A 60 -13.39 13.78 28.74
CA ASN A 60 -13.15 15.21 28.83
C ASN A 60 -11.71 15.65 28.49
N GLU A 61 -10.78 14.73 28.21
CA GLU A 61 -9.47 15.09 27.65
C GLU A 61 -9.43 14.73 26.16
N THR A 62 -9.77 15.74 25.37
CA THR A 62 -9.81 15.82 23.91
C THR A 62 -8.64 15.14 23.21
N ASN A 63 -8.98 14.48 22.09
CA ASN A 63 -8.11 14.01 21.00
C ASN A 63 -7.43 12.64 21.17
N VAL A 64 -8.25 11.60 21.15
CA VAL A 64 -7.88 10.25 20.69
C VAL A 64 -7.20 10.27 19.28
N MET A 65 -7.40 11.36 18.54
CA MET A 65 -6.90 11.58 17.18
C MET A 65 -5.51 12.24 17.09
N GLN A 66 -4.84 12.55 18.20
CA GLN A 66 -3.52 13.20 18.18
C GLN A 66 -2.35 12.22 18.36
N ALA A 67 -1.22 12.54 17.70
CA ALA A 67 0.06 11.88 17.96
C ALA A 67 0.40 11.95 19.46
N GLY A 68 0.88 10.84 20.04
CA GLY A 68 1.06 10.72 21.49
C GLY A 68 -0.19 10.25 22.26
N TYR A 69 -1.18 9.70 21.57
CA TYR A 69 -2.40 9.13 22.15
C TYR A 69 -2.17 8.19 23.34
N PHE A 70 -1.19 7.29 23.23
CA PHE A 70 -0.85 6.37 24.31
C PHE A 70 -0.20 7.09 25.51
N GLU A 71 0.61 8.11 25.24
CA GLU A 71 1.34 8.90 26.23
C GLU A 71 0.40 9.78 27.06
N SER A 72 -0.54 10.46 26.41
CA SER A 72 -1.53 11.32 27.07
C SER A 72 -2.66 10.56 27.74
N GLY A 73 -2.93 9.31 27.30
CA GLY A 73 -3.97 8.43 27.83
C GLY A 73 -3.45 7.41 28.86
N ILE A 74 -3.42 6.13 28.47
CA ILE A 74 -3.16 5.02 29.40
C ILE A 74 -1.79 5.12 30.08
N ALA A 75 -0.74 5.53 29.38
CA ALA A 75 0.58 5.65 29.99
C ALA A 75 0.61 6.75 31.07
N ARG A 76 -0.15 7.84 30.89
CA ARG A 76 -0.30 8.90 31.89
C ARG A 76 -1.02 8.39 33.14
N GLU A 77 -2.08 7.61 32.98
CA GLU A 77 -2.82 7.05 34.12
C GLU A 77 -1.99 6.01 34.90
N LEU A 78 -1.18 5.21 34.19
CA LEU A 78 -0.22 4.28 34.80
C LEU A 78 0.94 4.99 35.50
N SER A 79 1.49 6.05 34.91
CA SER A 79 2.61 6.80 35.49
C SER A 79 2.21 7.63 36.71
N ASN A 80 0.98 8.16 36.73
CA ASN A 80 0.42 8.94 37.83
C ASN A 80 -0.16 8.06 38.97
N ASP A 81 0.06 6.74 38.95
CA ASP A 81 -0.47 5.80 39.94
C ASP A 81 -2.00 5.87 40.11
N ARG A 82 -2.72 6.27 39.05
CA ARG A 82 -4.19 6.34 39.01
C ARG A 82 -4.81 5.04 38.52
N ALA A 83 -4.05 4.27 37.74
CA ALA A 83 -4.34 2.91 37.33
C ALA A 83 -3.13 2.00 37.59
N ASP A 84 -3.41 0.73 37.84
CA ASP A 84 -2.41 -0.32 38.04
C ASP A 84 -2.21 -1.16 36.76
N ILE A 85 -3.29 -1.33 35.98
CA ILE A 85 -3.32 -2.01 34.68
C ILE A 85 -3.99 -1.11 33.64
N GLY A 86 -3.35 -0.99 32.49
CA GLY A 86 -3.87 -0.34 31.29
C GLY A 86 -4.28 -1.38 30.26
N VAL A 87 -5.46 -1.24 29.68
CA VAL A 87 -6.05 -2.20 28.74
C VAL A 87 -6.42 -1.50 27.45
N GLY A 88 -6.04 -2.10 26.34
CA GLY A 88 -6.46 -1.64 25.03
C GLY A 88 -5.56 -2.18 23.94
N TYR A 89 -5.90 -1.93 22.69
CA TYR A 89 -5.15 -2.47 21.58
C TYR A 89 -3.97 -1.58 21.21
N PHE A 90 -2.76 -1.94 21.69
CA PHE A 90 -1.55 -1.17 21.42
C PHE A 90 -0.40 -2.05 20.97
N PHE A 91 0.22 -1.63 19.88
CA PHE A 91 1.50 -2.17 19.46
C PHE A 91 2.61 -1.83 20.45
N VAL A 92 3.51 -2.79 20.68
CA VAL A 92 4.65 -2.68 21.60
C VAL A 92 5.82 -1.92 20.97
N THR A 93 5.77 -0.59 20.93
CA THR A 93 6.87 0.22 20.36
C THR A 93 7.95 0.56 21.37
N LEU A 94 9.17 0.84 20.90
CA LEU A 94 10.29 1.24 21.76
C LEU A 94 9.95 2.50 22.57
N SER A 95 9.23 3.46 21.98
CA SER A 95 8.76 4.65 22.71
C SER A 95 7.84 4.25 23.89
N ARG A 96 6.90 3.33 23.67
CA ARG A 96 5.96 2.87 24.70
C ARG A 96 6.64 2.03 25.80
N LEU A 97 7.66 1.24 25.43
CA LEU A 97 8.52 0.51 26.38
C LEU A 97 9.32 1.45 27.28
N ASN A 98 9.63 2.66 26.81
CA ASN A 98 10.35 3.65 27.61
C ASN A 98 9.50 4.29 28.72
N ILE A 99 8.18 4.21 28.66
CA ILE A 99 7.26 4.85 29.62
C ILE A 99 6.39 3.85 30.39
N SER A 100 6.22 2.63 29.87
CA SER A 100 5.35 1.60 30.43
C SER A 100 5.93 0.21 30.20
N SER A 101 5.37 -0.80 30.87
CA SER A 101 5.80 -2.19 30.71
C SER A 101 4.64 -3.07 30.23
N PRO A 102 4.66 -3.54 28.97
CA PRO A 102 3.63 -4.45 28.45
C PRO A 102 3.76 -5.83 29.12
N LEU A 103 2.63 -6.50 29.26
CA LEU A 103 2.58 -7.94 29.54
C LEU A 103 2.99 -8.73 28.29
N ILE A 104 3.14 -10.05 28.45
CA ILE A 104 3.32 -10.95 27.31
C ILE A 104 2.17 -10.69 26.33
N PRO A 105 2.49 -10.33 25.07
CA PRO A 105 1.47 -10.00 24.09
C PRO A 105 0.56 -11.19 23.83
N MET A 106 -0.74 -10.94 23.82
CA MET A 106 -1.74 -11.98 23.59
C MET A 106 -2.10 -12.16 22.13
N ILE A 107 -1.85 -11.11 21.33
CA ILE A 107 -2.22 -11.08 19.92
C ILE A 107 -1.00 -10.63 19.13
N SER A 108 -0.61 -11.43 18.15
CA SER A 108 0.44 -11.08 17.20
C SER A 108 -0.21 -10.71 15.89
N GLU A 109 -0.04 -9.46 15.46
CA GLU A 109 -0.65 -8.94 14.25
C GLU A 109 0.37 -8.16 13.43
N THR A 110 0.18 -8.24 12.12
CA THR A 110 1.01 -7.52 11.13
C THR A 110 0.27 -6.29 10.66
N VAL A 111 1.01 -5.26 10.28
CA VAL A 111 0.47 -4.03 9.70
C VAL A 111 0.65 -4.10 8.19
N HIS A 112 -0.37 -3.69 7.44
CA HIS A 112 -0.41 -3.74 5.99
C HIS A 112 -0.82 -2.37 5.44
N ALA A 113 -0.24 -2.02 4.30
CA ALA A 113 -0.69 -0.91 3.47
C ALA A 113 -1.63 -1.48 2.39
N TYR A 114 -2.87 -1.05 2.39
CA TYR A 114 -3.92 -1.40 1.44
C TYR A 114 -4.05 -0.30 0.40
N PHE A 115 -3.99 -0.65 -0.88
CA PHE A 115 -4.10 0.30 -1.97
C PHE A 115 -4.78 -0.33 -3.19
N VAL A 116 -5.40 0.50 -4.04
CA VAL A 116 -5.83 0.05 -5.36
C VAL A 116 -4.61 0.06 -6.29
N PRO A 117 -4.29 -1.07 -6.96
CA PRO A 117 -3.22 -1.08 -7.94
C PRO A 117 -3.52 -0.06 -9.04
N LEU A 118 -2.51 0.72 -9.42
CA LEU A 118 -2.66 1.71 -10.49
C LEU A 118 -3.02 0.98 -11.80
N SER A 119 -4.28 1.07 -12.22
CA SER A 119 -4.76 0.41 -13.44
C SER A 119 -3.92 0.81 -14.65
N SER A 120 -3.41 -0.21 -15.36
CA SER A 120 -2.54 -0.09 -16.52
C SER A 120 -3.15 0.72 -17.68
N GLU A 121 -4.48 0.85 -17.72
CA GLU A 121 -5.23 1.57 -18.75
C GLU A 121 -4.89 3.06 -18.83
N ASN A 122 -4.51 3.68 -17.70
CA ASN A 122 -4.13 5.10 -17.66
C ASN A 122 -2.61 5.32 -17.74
N LEU A 123 -1.80 4.26 -17.61
CA LEU A 123 -0.35 4.34 -17.54
C LEU A 123 0.36 4.02 -18.85
N HIS A 124 -0.29 3.30 -19.77
CA HIS A 124 0.29 2.96 -21.06
C HIS A 124 -0.46 3.64 -22.20
N PRO A 125 -0.12 4.91 -22.53
CA PRO A 125 -0.51 5.46 -23.82
C PRO A 125 -0.05 4.51 -24.92
N ASN A 126 -0.87 4.38 -25.98
CA ASN A 126 -0.69 3.41 -27.05
C ASN A 126 0.79 3.22 -27.41
N VAL A 127 1.35 2.06 -27.03
CA VAL A 127 2.80 1.80 -27.04
C VAL A 127 3.41 1.99 -28.44
N PHE A 128 2.59 1.81 -29.49
CA PHE A 128 3.00 2.01 -30.87
C PHE A 128 3.35 3.48 -31.20
N PHE A 129 2.67 4.45 -30.59
CA PHE A 129 2.89 5.89 -30.86
C PHE A 129 3.75 6.58 -29.80
N THR A 130 3.95 5.97 -28.63
CA THR A 130 4.82 6.52 -27.58
C THR A 130 6.28 6.23 -27.81
N THR A 131 6.58 5.17 -28.56
CA THR A 131 7.96 4.72 -28.86
C THR A 131 8.75 5.74 -29.68
N PHE A 132 8.07 6.54 -30.52
CA PHE A 132 8.66 7.66 -31.24
C PHE A 132 7.85 8.94 -31.05
N GLY A 133 8.54 10.04 -30.72
CA GLY A 133 7.93 11.36 -30.71
C GLY A 133 7.41 11.75 -32.10
N ILE A 134 6.29 12.47 -32.14
CA ILE A 134 5.67 12.97 -33.37
C ILE A 134 6.69 13.75 -34.21
N ASP A 135 7.56 14.53 -33.56
CA ASP A 135 8.61 15.31 -34.23
C ASP A 135 9.55 14.45 -35.08
N LEU A 136 9.95 13.28 -34.56
CA LEU A 136 10.85 12.37 -35.28
C LEU A 136 10.16 11.75 -36.51
N LEU A 137 8.88 11.40 -36.37
CA LEU A 137 8.08 10.88 -37.49
C LEU A 137 7.95 11.95 -38.59
N VAL A 138 7.64 13.19 -38.22
CA VAL A 138 7.54 14.31 -39.18
C VAL A 138 8.86 14.52 -39.92
N VAL A 139 10.00 14.50 -39.21
CA VAL A 139 11.33 14.62 -39.83
C VAL A 139 11.60 13.45 -40.77
N PHE A 140 11.30 12.22 -40.36
CA PHE A 140 11.48 11.02 -41.18
C PHE A 140 10.69 11.08 -42.49
N PHE A 141 9.39 11.38 -42.42
CA PHE A 141 8.56 11.53 -43.62
C PHE A 141 9.03 12.67 -44.53
N SER A 142 9.50 13.78 -43.95
CA SER A 142 10.05 14.91 -44.71
C SER A 142 11.32 14.52 -45.47
N VAL A 143 12.24 13.79 -44.83
CA VAL A 143 13.48 13.30 -45.47
C VAL A 143 13.15 12.30 -46.59
N MET A 144 12.22 11.36 -46.36
CA MET A 144 11.80 10.39 -47.39
C MET A 144 11.15 11.08 -48.60
N PHE A 145 10.37 12.14 -48.35
CA PHE A 145 9.78 12.96 -49.41
C PHE A 145 10.86 13.67 -50.25
N LEU A 146 11.85 14.27 -49.61
CA LEU A 146 12.97 14.91 -50.31
C LEU A 146 13.79 13.92 -51.14
N ILE A 147 14.11 12.74 -50.60
CA ILE A 147 14.83 11.69 -51.33
C ILE A 147 14.05 11.26 -52.58
N SER A 148 12.74 11.07 -52.45
CA SER A 148 11.86 10.70 -53.56
C SER A 148 11.80 11.80 -54.63
N LEU A 149 11.68 13.07 -54.21
CA LEU A 149 11.68 14.21 -55.13
C LEU A 149 13.00 14.32 -55.92
N PHE A 150 14.15 14.21 -55.23
CA PHE A 150 15.46 14.23 -55.89
C PHE A 150 15.65 13.04 -56.83
N SER A 151 15.11 11.88 -56.47
CA SER A 151 15.15 10.67 -57.31
C SER A 151 14.40 10.89 -58.63
N VAL A 152 13.20 11.46 -58.59
CA VAL A 152 12.40 11.78 -59.78
C VAL A 152 13.09 12.86 -60.65
N ILE A 153 13.67 13.89 -60.02
CA ILE A 153 14.43 14.93 -60.75
C ILE A 153 15.67 14.32 -61.45
N SER A 154 16.38 13.40 -60.80
CA SER A 154 17.55 12.72 -61.37
C SER A 154 17.23 11.93 -62.64
N LEU A 155 16.06 11.30 -62.69
CA LEU A 155 15.59 10.57 -63.89
C LEU A 155 15.28 11.52 -65.06
N LYS A 156 14.77 12.72 -64.76
CA LYS A 156 14.43 13.74 -65.77
C LYS A 156 15.67 14.36 -66.42
N TYR A 157 16.72 14.63 -65.65
CA TYR A 157 17.94 15.28 -66.16
C TYR A 157 18.67 14.48 -67.24
N LYS A 158 18.51 13.16 -67.27
CA LYS A 158 19.09 12.27 -68.29
C LYS A 158 18.21 12.06 -69.55
N ASN A 159 17.11 12.79 -69.72
CA ASN A 159 16.13 12.58 -70.80
C ASN A 159 15.54 11.15 -70.87
N LEU A 160 15.65 10.37 -69.79
CA LEU A 160 15.15 8.98 -69.71
C LEU A 160 13.63 8.90 -69.52
N SER A 161 12.97 10.00 -69.15
CA SER A 161 11.51 10.12 -69.07
C SER A 161 11.05 11.36 -69.84
N ARG A 162 10.35 11.14 -70.97
CA ARG A 162 9.64 12.19 -71.72
C ARG A 162 8.31 12.58 -71.08
N LYS A 163 7.92 11.97 -69.96
CA LYS A 163 6.67 12.29 -69.25
C LYS A 163 6.93 13.39 -68.21
N SER A 164 5.95 14.28 -68.07
CA SER A 164 5.89 15.26 -66.98
C SER A 164 6.09 14.58 -65.63
N ILE A 165 6.67 15.30 -64.67
CA ILE A 165 6.81 14.85 -63.28
C ILE A 165 5.41 14.48 -62.78
N ASP A 166 5.16 13.19 -62.58
CA ASP A 166 3.93 12.75 -61.95
C ASP A 166 4.16 12.76 -60.44
N TYR A 167 3.42 13.61 -59.73
CA TYR A 167 3.45 13.67 -58.27
C TYR A 167 3.04 12.31 -57.67
N PHE A 168 2.26 11.52 -58.39
CA PHE A 168 1.88 10.17 -58.00
C PHE A 168 3.10 9.24 -57.88
N ASP A 169 4.05 9.31 -58.81
CA ASP A 169 5.27 8.49 -58.76
C ASP A 169 6.10 8.81 -57.51
N THR A 170 6.11 10.08 -57.10
CA THR A 170 6.81 10.50 -55.87
C THR A 170 6.14 9.91 -54.64
N ILE A 171 4.81 9.94 -54.55
CA ILE A 171 4.04 9.37 -53.44
C ILE A 171 4.24 7.85 -53.36
N VAL A 172 4.26 7.17 -54.50
CA VAL A 172 4.50 5.72 -54.56
C VAL A 172 5.92 5.40 -54.10
N ILE A 173 6.94 6.14 -54.55
CA ILE A 173 8.32 5.92 -54.10
C ILE A 173 8.45 6.19 -52.59
N VAL A 174 7.85 7.26 -52.05
CA VAL A 174 7.83 7.52 -50.60
C VAL A 174 7.19 6.36 -49.86
N SER A 175 6.01 5.89 -50.32
CA SER A 175 5.28 4.79 -49.70
C SER A 175 6.08 3.48 -49.74
N SER A 176 6.81 3.24 -50.84
CA SER A 176 7.69 2.09 -50.99
C SER A 176 8.91 2.16 -50.09
N LEU A 177 9.56 3.32 -49.97
CA LEU A 177 10.71 3.52 -49.07
C LEU A 177 10.29 3.37 -47.60
N VAL A 178 9.19 4.02 -47.20
CA VAL A 178 8.63 3.93 -45.84
C VAL A 178 8.11 2.53 -45.56
N GLY A 179 7.44 1.87 -46.51
CA GLY A 179 6.93 0.51 -46.33
C GLY A 179 7.98 -0.59 -46.49
N GLN A 180 9.21 -0.24 -46.90
CA GLN A 180 10.23 -1.18 -47.38
C GLN A 180 9.70 -2.16 -48.44
N GLN A 181 8.76 -1.67 -49.26
CA GLN A 181 8.13 -2.46 -50.30
C GLN A 181 8.88 -2.24 -51.61
N GLY A 182 9.30 -3.33 -52.25
CA GLY A 182 9.98 -3.26 -53.54
C GLY A 182 9.07 -2.64 -54.60
N TYR A 183 9.47 -1.50 -55.15
CA TYR A 183 8.80 -0.89 -56.29
C TYR A 183 9.41 -1.39 -57.60
N PHE A 184 8.66 -2.22 -58.32
CA PHE A 184 9.06 -2.66 -59.66
C PHE A 184 8.81 -1.56 -60.70
N MET A 185 9.80 -0.66 -60.88
CA MET A 185 9.83 0.12 -62.12
C MET A 185 10.12 -0.81 -63.30
N LYS A 186 9.34 -0.66 -64.38
CA LYS A 186 9.64 -1.29 -65.68
C LYS A 186 11.08 -0.99 -66.07
N LYS A 187 11.78 -1.97 -66.66
CA LYS A 187 13.20 -1.96 -67.04
C LYS A 187 13.61 -0.70 -67.85
N PHE A 188 13.83 0.41 -67.17
CA PHE A 188 14.52 1.57 -67.70
C PHE A 188 15.97 1.50 -67.22
N GLU A 189 16.90 2.01 -68.02
CA GLU A 189 18.29 2.19 -67.59
C GLU A 189 18.34 3.26 -66.49
N LEU A 190 18.14 2.84 -65.24
CA LEU A 190 18.13 3.74 -64.08
C LEU A 190 19.47 4.44 -63.93
N SER A 191 19.44 5.75 -63.68
CA SER A 191 20.66 6.53 -63.44
C SER A 191 21.37 6.01 -62.17
N PRO A 192 22.72 6.00 -62.13
CA PRO A 192 23.46 5.64 -60.91
C PRO A 192 23.06 6.50 -59.70
N ALA A 193 22.76 7.78 -59.93
CA ALA A 193 22.29 8.70 -58.90
C ALA A 193 20.91 8.33 -58.34
N TYR A 194 19.96 7.89 -59.18
CA TYR A 194 18.67 7.38 -58.72
C TYR A 194 18.86 6.13 -57.83
N LYS A 195 19.69 5.18 -58.28
CA LYS A 195 19.98 3.96 -57.51
C LYS A 195 20.56 4.28 -56.15
N PHE A 196 21.48 5.24 -56.10
CA PHE A 196 22.09 5.69 -54.84
C PHE A 196 21.09 6.36 -53.90
N LEU A 197 20.24 7.26 -54.43
CA LEU A 197 19.22 7.94 -53.62
C LEU A 197 18.20 6.96 -53.04
N VAL A 198 17.66 6.06 -53.87
CA VAL A 198 16.72 5.03 -53.42
C VAL A 198 17.38 4.11 -52.38
N PHE A 199 18.60 3.63 -52.64
CA PHE A 199 19.35 2.82 -51.68
C PHE A 199 19.57 3.55 -50.34
N SER A 200 19.91 4.84 -50.38
CA SER A 200 20.06 5.65 -49.17
C SER A 200 18.74 5.80 -48.41
N GLY A 201 17.62 5.97 -49.12
CA GLY A 201 16.29 6.00 -48.52
C GLY A 201 15.91 4.68 -47.87
N GLU A 202 16.17 3.55 -48.54
CA GLU A 202 15.95 2.21 -47.99
C GLU A 202 16.82 1.96 -46.75
N LEU A 203 18.09 2.37 -46.77
CA LEU A 203 18.99 2.24 -45.63
C LEU A 203 18.51 3.05 -44.43
N ILE A 204 18.10 4.31 -44.64
CA ILE A 204 17.57 5.17 -43.57
C ILE A 204 16.27 4.57 -43.02
N SER A 205 15.38 4.09 -43.89
CA SER A 205 14.15 3.40 -43.49
C SER A 205 14.47 2.16 -42.64
N ALA A 206 15.39 1.30 -43.08
CA ALA A 206 15.84 0.12 -42.34
C ALA A 206 16.37 0.47 -40.94
N LEU A 207 17.20 1.51 -40.84
CA LEU A 207 17.70 1.99 -39.55
C LEU A 207 16.57 2.49 -38.64
N MET A 208 15.60 3.23 -39.19
CA MET A 208 14.44 3.71 -38.44
C MET A 208 13.56 2.57 -37.93
N PHE A 209 13.27 1.56 -38.76
CA PHE A 209 12.53 0.38 -38.32
C PHE A 209 13.28 -0.43 -37.26
N SER A 210 14.60 -0.56 -37.40
CA SER A 210 15.44 -1.24 -36.40
C SER A 210 15.41 -0.51 -35.06
N ALA A 211 15.61 0.82 -35.07
CA ALA A 211 15.54 1.65 -33.87
C ALA A 211 14.14 1.63 -33.23
N TYR A 212 13.08 1.71 -34.03
CA TYR A 212 11.70 1.59 -33.57
C TYR A 212 11.46 0.26 -32.86
N THR A 213 11.88 -0.84 -33.50
CA THR A 213 11.69 -2.20 -32.96
C THR A 213 12.47 -2.38 -31.67
N ALA A 214 13.70 -1.85 -31.59
CA ALA A 214 14.51 -1.90 -30.37
C ALA A 214 13.86 -1.11 -29.21
N ASN A 215 13.34 0.08 -29.48
CA ASN A 215 12.65 0.89 -28.47
C ASN A 215 11.30 0.28 -28.05
N LEU A 216 10.56 -0.30 -28.99
CA LEU A 216 9.31 -1.01 -28.71
C LEU A 216 9.58 -2.23 -27.83
N LEU A 217 10.61 -3.01 -28.16
CA LEU A 217 11.04 -4.14 -27.36
C LEU A 217 11.49 -3.68 -25.96
N LEU A 218 12.23 -2.57 -25.87
CA LEU A 218 12.61 -1.99 -24.58
C LEU A 218 11.37 -1.62 -23.76
N ALA A 219 10.37 -0.96 -24.35
CA ALA A 219 9.12 -0.60 -23.68
C ALA A 219 8.29 -1.82 -23.27
N MET A 220 8.32 -2.91 -24.06
CA MET A 220 7.65 -4.17 -23.70
C MET A 220 8.42 -4.97 -22.64
N THR A 221 9.73 -4.79 -22.55
CA THR A 221 10.61 -5.54 -21.63
C THR A 221 10.94 -4.76 -20.36
N THR A 222 10.67 -3.45 -20.31
CA THR A 222 10.72 -2.67 -19.07
C THR A 222 9.80 -3.32 -18.07
N LYS A 223 10.40 -3.87 -17.00
CA LYS A 223 9.67 -4.56 -15.94
C LYS A 223 8.61 -3.63 -15.38
N ILE A 224 7.38 -4.11 -15.35
CA ILE A 224 6.36 -3.55 -14.45
C ILE A 224 6.95 -3.72 -13.05
N SER A 225 7.36 -2.62 -12.43
CA SER A 225 7.79 -2.62 -11.03
C SER A 225 6.55 -2.91 -10.20
N LEU A 226 6.41 -4.18 -9.85
CA LEU A 226 5.45 -4.63 -8.86
C LEU A 226 5.80 -3.93 -7.54
N ILE A 227 4.81 -3.25 -6.97
CA ILE A 227 4.89 -2.69 -5.63
C ILE A 227 5.03 -3.87 -4.66
N LYS A 228 6.19 -4.03 -4.02
CA LYS A 228 6.48 -5.14 -3.11
C LYS A 228 6.74 -4.68 -1.69
N SER A 229 7.07 -3.41 -1.52
CA SER A 229 7.49 -2.82 -0.27
C SER A 229 6.83 -1.47 -0.05
N LEU A 230 6.89 -0.99 1.20
CA LEU A 230 6.45 0.35 1.55
C LEU A 230 7.30 1.43 0.86
N ASP A 231 8.60 1.18 0.69
CA ASP A 231 9.50 2.08 -0.02
C ASP A 231 9.04 2.29 -1.47
N ASP A 232 8.55 1.23 -2.14
CA ASP A 232 7.97 1.37 -3.48
C ASP A 232 6.76 2.31 -3.48
N LEU A 233 5.86 2.20 -2.50
CA LEU A 233 4.70 3.10 -2.37
C LEU A 233 5.12 4.56 -2.17
N ILE A 234 6.19 4.80 -1.40
CA ILE A 234 6.77 6.14 -1.19
C ILE A 234 7.36 6.68 -2.50
N ASP A 235 8.10 5.85 -3.24
CA ASP A 235 8.68 6.21 -4.54
C ASP A 235 7.58 6.55 -5.57
N TYR A 236 6.43 5.86 -5.50
CA TYR A 236 5.25 6.14 -6.31
C TYR A 236 4.41 7.34 -5.83
N LYS A 237 4.83 8.00 -4.75
CA LYS A 237 4.14 9.17 -4.15
C LYS A 237 2.71 8.86 -3.73
N PHE A 238 2.52 7.73 -3.05
CA PHE A 238 1.26 7.46 -2.38
C PHE A 238 1.09 8.34 -1.14
N ASP A 239 -0.12 8.83 -0.92
CA ASP A 239 -0.54 9.45 0.33
C ASP A 239 -0.97 8.36 1.31
N PHE A 240 -0.50 8.44 2.56
CA PHE A 240 -0.78 7.40 3.56
C PHE A 240 -1.81 7.86 4.58
N HIS A 241 -2.83 7.04 4.77
CA HIS A 241 -3.93 7.27 5.71
C HIS A 241 -3.96 6.14 6.74
N GLY A 242 -4.50 6.38 7.93
CA GLY A 242 -4.67 5.33 8.92
C GLY A 242 -4.99 5.84 10.31
N LYS A 243 -5.19 4.91 11.24
CA LYS A 243 -5.51 5.27 12.63
C LYS A 243 -4.29 5.89 13.33
N PRO A 244 -4.47 6.90 14.21
CA PRO A 244 -3.38 7.54 14.94
C PRO A 244 -2.48 6.57 15.71
N GLY A 245 -3.03 5.50 16.28
CA GLY A 245 -2.25 4.49 17.03
C GLY A 245 -1.23 3.72 16.19
N ILE A 246 -1.37 3.74 14.86
CA ILE A 246 -0.48 3.14 13.86
C ILE A 246 0.61 4.13 13.43
N TYR A 247 0.35 5.44 13.49
CA TYR A 247 1.32 6.48 13.16
C TYR A 247 2.62 6.31 13.95
N ASP A 248 2.52 6.10 15.26
CA ASP A 248 3.68 5.89 16.16
C ASP A 248 4.56 4.68 15.77
N MET A 249 4.05 3.74 14.96
CA MET A 249 4.82 2.56 14.52
C MET A 249 5.58 2.81 13.23
N ILE A 250 5.05 3.67 12.37
CA ILE A 250 5.49 3.84 10.99
C ILE A 250 6.30 5.13 10.86
N HIS A 251 6.11 6.08 11.79
CA HIS A 251 6.88 7.29 11.82
C HIS A 251 8.33 6.98 12.26
N ASP A 252 9.18 6.80 11.27
CA ASP A 252 10.62 6.81 11.44
C ASP A 252 11.11 8.27 11.38
N VAL A 253 11.86 8.68 12.41
CA VAL A 253 12.45 10.02 12.52
C VAL A 253 13.46 10.26 11.40
N GLU A 254 14.10 9.19 10.89
CA GLU A 254 15.09 9.28 9.81
C GLU A 254 14.45 9.30 8.41
N LYS A 255 13.23 8.73 8.27
CA LYS A 255 12.47 8.68 7.03
C LYS A 255 10.99 8.98 7.28
N PRO A 256 10.59 10.27 7.36
CA PRO A 256 9.22 10.62 7.63
C PRO A 256 8.33 10.20 6.46
N ILE A 257 7.36 9.34 6.75
CA ILE A 257 6.32 8.94 5.80
C ILE A 257 5.23 10.03 5.83
N PRO A 258 4.77 10.53 4.66
CA PRO A 258 3.69 11.51 4.58
C PRO A 258 2.37 10.85 4.97
N PHE A 259 2.11 10.84 6.29
CA PHE A 259 0.93 10.26 6.88
C PHE A 259 -0.05 11.36 7.26
N LEU A 260 -1.25 11.33 6.70
CA LEU A 260 -2.30 12.31 6.93
C LEU A 260 -3.08 11.92 8.19
N LEU A 261 -2.67 12.52 9.33
CA LEU A 261 -3.40 12.44 10.59
C LEU A 261 -4.62 13.37 10.55
N GLY A 262 -5.83 12.83 10.43
CA GLY A 262 -7.03 13.66 10.57
C GLY A 262 -8.32 13.17 9.91
N GLU A 263 -8.28 12.09 9.14
CA GLU A 263 -9.46 11.60 8.43
C GLU A 263 -10.15 10.47 9.21
N THR A 264 -11.48 10.43 9.14
CA THR A 264 -12.24 9.29 9.65
C THR A 264 -11.83 8.01 8.91
N THR A 265 -12.03 6.83 9.50
CA THR A 265 -11.73 5.56 8.81
C THR A 265 -12.50 5.46 7.48
N GLU A 266 -13.71 6.00 7.42
CA GLU A 266 -14.55 6.06 6.21
C GLU A 266 -13.90 6.90 5.09
N GLU A 267 -13.44 8.12 5.41
CA GLU A 267 -12.73 8.98 4.46
C GLU A 267 -11.41 8.33 4.01
N SER A 268 -10.67 7.76 4.95
CA SER A 268 -9.39 7.09 4.68
C SER A 268 -9.54 5.84 3.80
N VAL A 269 -10.66 5.13 3.91
CA VAL A 269 -10.96 3.97 3.04
C VAL A 269 -11.45 4.44 1.68
N SER A 270 -12.24 5.50 1.64
CA SER A 270 -12.75 6.06 0.38
C SER A 270 -11.62 6.61 -0.49
N SER A 271 -10.64 7.29 0.11
CA SER A 271 -9.48 7.86 -0.60
C SER A 271 -8.64 6.80 -1.32
N ILE A 272 -8.55 5.57 -0.79
CA ILE A 272 -7.86 4.45 -1.45
C ILE A 272 -8.38 4.23 -2.88
N PHE A 273 -9.68 4.42 -3.09
CA PHE A 273 -10.35 4.23 -4.38
C PHE A 273 -10.31 5.46 -5.29
N GLU A 274 -9.96 6.64 -4.76
CA GLU A 274 -9.73 7.86 -5.55
C GLU A 274 -8.38 7.84 -6.28
N GLY A 275 -7.48 6.95 -5.84
CA GLY A 275 -6.21 6.62 -6.49
C GLY A 275 -5.03 7.39 -5.89
N ARG A 276 -3.87 6.70 -5.79
CA ARG A 276 -2.64 7.17 -5.13
C ARG A 276 -2.75 7.39 -3.62
N SER A 277 -3.75 6.81 -2.97
CA SER A 277 -3.79 6.71 -1.50
C SER A 277 -3.64 5.27 -1.04
N ALA A 278 -3.01 5.09 0.11
CA ALA A 278 -2.86 3.81 0.78
C ALA A 278 -3.34 3.92 2.23
N TYR A 279 -4.21 3.00 2.65
CA TYR A 279 -4.63 2.88 4.04
C TYR A 279 -3.72 1.92 4.78
N ILE A 280 -3.13 2.37 5.88
CA ILE A 280 -2.29 1.54 6.73
C ILE A 280 -3.08 1.07 7.95
N GLY A 281 -3.18 -0.25 8.08
CA GLY A 281 -4.06 -0.90 9.03
C GLY A 281 -3.62 -2.31 9.37
N VAL A 282 -4.40 -2.96 10.23
CA VAL A 282 -4.32 -4.41 10.42
C VAL A 282 -5.23 -5.14 9.42
N PRO A 283 -4.98 -6.43 9.16
CA PRO A 283 -5.81 -7.25 8.28
C PRO A 283 -7.30 -7.15 8.57
N PRO A 284 -8.18 -7.10 7.56
CA PRO A 284 -9.64 -7.20 7.77
C PRO A 284 -10.06 -8.45 8.55
N THR A 285 -9.23 -9.49 8.53
CA THR A 285 -9.39 -10.75 9.27
C THR A 285 -8.93 -10.67 10.74
N SER A 286 -8.25 -9.60 11.14
CA SER A 286 -7.81 -9.38 12.52
C SER A 286 -8.98 -8.94 13.41
N VAL A 287 -8.84 -9.15 14.73
CA VAL A 287 -9.84 -8.76 15.73
C VAL A 287 -10.13 -7.26 15.70
N ASN A 288 -9.12 -6.43 15.43
CA ASN A 288 -9.25 -4.99 15.30
C ASN A 288 -9.43 -4.52 13.84
N GLY A 289 -9.44 -5.47 12.89
CA GLY A 289 -9.65 -5.23 11.45
C GLY A 289 -11.11 -5.19 11.03
N LYS A 290 -12.04 -5.56 11.91
CA LYS A 290 -13.47 -5.64 11.59
C LYS A 290 -14.06 -4.31 11.10
N HIS A 291 -13.62 -3.19 11.64
CA HIS A 291 -14.06 -1.87 11.18
C HIS A 291 -13.58 -1.58 9.74
N LEU A 292 -12.35 -1.97 9.39
CA LEU A 292 -11.87 -1.86 8.01
C LEU A 292 -12.70 -2.75 7.09
N LEU A 293 -12.97 -4.00 7.51
CA LEU A 293 -13.82 -4.91 6.75
C LEU A 293 -15.22 -4.31 6.53
N TRP A 294 -15.83 -3.73 7.56
CA TRP A 294 -17.15 -3.12 7.47
C TRP A 294 -17.20 -1.95 6.49
N GLU A 295 -16.21 -1.05 6.53
CA GLU A 295 -16.11 0.07 5.59
C GLU A 295 -15.89 -0.42 4.16
N LEU A 296 -15.05 -1.44 3.96
CA LEU A 296 -14.87 -2.06 2.64
C LEU A 296 -16.17 -2.69 2.14
N GLN A 297 -16.90 -3.41 2.99
CA GLN A 297 -18.20 -4.01 2.64
C GLN A 297 -19.24 -2.94 2.27
N LYS A 298 -19.26 -1.83 3.01
CA LYS A 298 -20.12 -0.66 2.72
C LYS A 298 -19.77 -0.03 1.37
N HIS A 299 -18.48 0.17 1.09
CA HIS A 299 -18.00 0.70 -0.19
C HIS A 299 -18.44 -0.17 -1.37
N PHE A 300 -18.30 -1.50 -1.26
CA PHE A 300 -18.70 -2.44 -2.32
C PHE A 300 -20.21 -2.77 -2.35
N ASN A 301 -21.01 -2.20 -1.43
CA ASN A 301 -22.44 -2.44 -1.26
C ASN A 301 -22.81 -3.94 -1.32
N SER A 302 -22.03 -4.78 -0.62
CA SER A 302 -22.19 -6.24 -0.62
C SER A 302 -21.89 -6.83 0.75
N THR A 303 -22.53 -7.94 1.09
CA THR A 303 -22.25 -8.74 2.29
C THR A 303 -21.29 -9.89 2.01
N TYR A 304 -21.11 -10.29 0.74
CA TYR A 304 -20.15 -11.29 0.28
C TYR A 304 -19.08 -10.58 -0.54
N VAL A 305 -17.97 -10.22 0.11
CA VAL A 305 -17.04 -9.21 -0.42
C VAL A 305 -15.60 -9.70 -0.48
N ASP A 306 -15.29 -10.86 0.09
CA ASP A 306 -13.90 -11.35 0.13
C ASP A 306 -13.30 -11.45 -1.28
N GLY A 307 -14.06 -11.97 -2.26
CA GLY A 307 -13.64 -12.00 -3.66
C GLY A 307 -13.43 -10.61 -4.29
N LYS A 308 -14.39 -9.69 -4.12
CA LYS A 308 -14.29 -8.33 -4.70
C LYS A 308 -13.20 -7.49 -4.05
N ILE A 309 -13.01 -7.61 -2.74
CA ILE A 309 -11.92 -6.96 -2.01
C ILE A 309 -10.58 -7.51 -2.53
N CYS A 310 -10.44 -8.84 -2.66
CA CYS A 310 -9.20 -9.44 -3.16
C CYS A 310 -8.89 -9.06 -4.62
N GLU A 311 -9.91 -8.83 -5.44
CA GLU A 311 -9.74 -8.39 -6.84
C GLU A 311 -9.42 -6.90 -6.98
N SER A 312 -9.87 -6.07 -6.04
CA SER A 312 -9.80 -4.60 -6.15
C SER A 312 -8.69 -3.97 -5.32
N LEU A 313 -8.21 -4.65 -4.28
CA LEU A 313 -7.22 -4.14 -3.34
C LEU A 313 -5.99 -5.03 -3.33
N GLU A 314 -4.83 -4.41 -3.47
CA GLU A 314 -3.56 -5.02 -3.15
C GLU A 314 -3.14 -4.64 -1.72
N SER A 315 -2.31 -5.48 -1.13
CA SER A 315 -1.75 -5.21 0.20
C SER A 315 -0.26 -5.53 0.24
N VAL A 316 0.48 -4.66 0.91
CA VAL A 316 1.90 -4.87 1.22
C VAL A 316 2.07 -4.91 2.72
N CYS A 317 2.69 -5.99 3.20
CA CYS A 317 3.02 -6.15 4.62
C CYS A 317 4.20 -5.25 4.99
N LEU A 318 4.05 -4.45 6.05
CA LEU A 318 5.12 -3.60 6.56
C LEU A 318 6.07 -4.43 7.43
N GLN A 319 7.07 -5.06 6.80
CA GLN A 319 8.08 -5.86 7.50
C GLN A 319 9.07 -5.02 8.33
N ASN A 320 9.23 -3.73 8.02
CA ASN A 320 10.12 -2.81 8.74
C ASN A 320 9.46 -2.13 9.94
N ALA A 321 8.17 -2.37 10.21
CA ALA A 321 7.60 -1.94 11.48
C ALA A 321 8.29 -2.78 12.57
N ASN A 322 9.14 -2.15 13.37
CA ASN A 322 10.02 -2.76 14.39
C ASN A 322 9.29 -3.53 15.51
N VAL A 323 8.02 -3.89 15.32
CA VAL A 323 7.11 -4.40 16.34
C VAL A 323 6.04 -5.28 15.70
N PHE A 324 6.22 -6.59 15.82
CA PHE A 324 5.27 -7.60 15.33
C PHE A 324 4.21 -8.00 16.35
N VAL A 325 4.06 -7.25 17.45
CA VAL A 325 3.25 -7.73 18.58
C VAL A 325 2.36 -6.65 19.18
N ALA A 326 1.06 -6.96 19.23
CA ALA A 326 0.05 -6.15 19.88
C ALA A 326 -0.12 -6.66 21.31
N SER A 327 0.20 -5.83 22.29
CA SER A 327 -0.13 -6.13 23.69
C SER A 327 -1.45 -5.46 24.03
N SER A 328 -2.35 -6.24 24.64
CA SER A 328 -3.62 -5.75 25.16
C SER A 328 -3.49 -5.15 26.56
N PHE A 329 -2.35 -5.37 27.24
CA PHE A 329 -2.18 -5.08 28.67
C PHE A 329 -0.83 -4.42 28.97
N TYR A 330 -0.88 -3.30 29.69
CA TYR A 330 0.27 -2.54 30.13
C TYR A 330 0.23 -2.31 31.64
N THR A 331 1.40 -2.22 32.25
CA THR A 331 1.59 -1.83 33.64
C THR A 331 2.56 -0.65 33.71
N LYS A 332 2.64 0.00 34.87
CA LYS A 332 3.65 1.01 35.13
C LYS A 332 5.05 0.47 34.84
N LYS A 333 5.93 1.33 34.31
CA LYS A 333 7.31 0.95 33.99
C LYS A 333 7.99 0.31 35.20
N ASN A 334 8.61 -0.85 34.99
CA ASN A 334 9.31 -1.63 36.02
C ASN A 334 8.40 -2.10 37.18
N SER A 335 7.08 -2.17 36.98
CA SER A 335 6.17 -2.68 38.00
C SER A 335 6.38 -4.19 38.23
N HIS A 336 6.51 -4.59 39.49
CA HIS A 336 6.50 -6.01 39.90
C HIS A 336 5.20 -6.72 39.51
N LEU A 337 4.11 -5.97 39.29
CA LEU A 337 2.84 -6.52 38.84
C LEU A 337 2.96 -7.25 37.49
N ARG A 338 3.85 -6.78 36.61
CA ARG A 338 4.10 -7.40 35.30
C ARG A 338 4.50 -8.87 35.43
N ASP A 339 5.49 -9.15 36.28
CA ASP A 339 6.02 -10.50 36.43
C ASP A 339 4.96 -11.45 37.00
N HIS A 340 4.13 -10.96 37.92
CA HIS A 340 3.02 -11.73 38.49
C HIS A 340 1.90 -12.02 37.48
N LEU A 341 1.53 -11.03 36.67
CA LEU A 341 0.49 -11.21 35.65
C LEU A 341 0.96 -12.14 34.53
N ASN A 342 2.24 -12.03 34.11
CA ASN A 342 2.83 -12.93 33.12
C ASN A 342 2.91 -14.39 33.60
N GLN A 343 3.25 -14.63 34.88
CA GLN A 343 3.21 -15.99 35.45
C GLN A 343 1.79 -16.60 35.41
N GLY A 344 0.76 -15.78 35.58
CA GLY A 344 -0.63 -16.21 35.40
C GLY A 344 -0.93 -16.68 33.98
N GLN A 345 -0.40 -15.99 32.97
CA GLN A 345 -0.54 -16.36 31.56
C GLN A 345 0.18 -17.68 31.23
N ASP A 346 1.44 -17.85 31.65
CA ASP A 346 2.19 -19.10 31.42
C ASP A 346 1.49 -20.33 32.05
N SER A 347 0.80 -20.13 33.17
CA SER A 347 0.05 -21.19 33.86
C SER A 347 -1.25 -21.60 33.16
N GLN A 348 -1.79 -20.78 32.24
CA GLN A 348 -2.91 -21.17 31.37
C GLN A 348 -2.44 -22.06 30.23
N ASP A 349 -1.29 -21.78 29.62
CA ASP A 349 -0.75 -22.56 28.50
C ASP A 349 -0.28 -23.96 28.91
N SER A 350 0.13 -24.15 30.16
CA SER A 350 0.58 -25.45 30.70
C SER A 350 -0.56 -26.41 31.11
N ARG A 351 -1.82 -25.96 31.14
CA ARG A 351 -2.96 -26.81 31.48
C ARG A 351 -3.50 -27.42 30.18
N ASN A 352 -3.28 -28.72 29.99
CA ASN A 352 -4.01 -29.52 29.00
C ASN A 352 -5.51 -29.28 29.20
N TRP A 353 -6.11 -28.49 28.32
CA TRP A 353 -7.56 -28.34 28.25
C TRP A 353 -8.15 -29.73 28.00
N PRO A 354 -9.09 -30.22 28.83
CA PRO A 354 -9.85 -31.39 28.46
C PRO A 354 -10.61 -31.04 27.18
N ASN A 355 -10.57 -31.94 26.19
CA ASN A 355 -11.37 -31.85 24.97
C ASN A 355 -12.84 -31.64 25.38
N GLU A 356 -13.33 -30.41 25.34
CA GLU A 356 -14.76 -30.15 25.48
C GLU A 356 -15.42 -30.52 24.16
N GLU A 357 -16.25 -31.56 24.26
CA GLU A 357 -17.12 -32.04 23.20
C GLU A 357 -18.00 -30.89 22.70
N VAL A 358 -18.07 -30.84 21.37
CA VAL A 358 -18.99 -30.07 20.55
C VAL A 358 -20.42 -30.18 21.09
N PHE A 359 -21.04 -29.03 21.35
CA PHE A 359 -22.50 -28.86 21.27
C PHE A 359 -22.84 -27.63 20.44
#